data_AF-A0A7C9PYI7-F1
#
_entry.id   AF-A0A7C9PYI7-F1
#
_cell.length_a   1.000
_cell.length_b   1.000
_cell.length_c   1.000
_cell.angle_alpha   90.00
_cell.angle_beta   90.00
_cell.angle_gamma   90.00
#
_symmetry.space_group_name_H-M   'P 1'
#
loop_
_entity.id
_entity.type
_entity.pdbx_description
1 polymer ?
#
loop_
_entity_poly.entity_id
_entity_poly.type
_entity_poly.pdbx_seq_one_letter_code
_entity_poly.pdbx_strand_id
1 'polypeptide(L)'
;MDIVSTNITIINTLKNQSPVELAAKVDTGSILLVIPGEIARQFEFPAIRTELVKYANDANEETAKRTVVGAVQRYAQVKSQK
;
A
#
# COMPACT_ATOMS: atom_id res chain seq x y z
N MET A 1 3.65 -16.58 -10.60
CA MET A 1 3.25 -15.53 -9.65
C MET A 1 4.21 -15.62 -8.48
N ASP A 2 5.01 -14.58 -8.27
CA ASP A 2 6.00 -14.55 -7.18
C ASP A 2 5.58 -13.57 -6.10
N ILE A 3 5.82 -13.98 -4.85
CA ILE A 3 5.68 -13.14 -3.67
C ILE A 3 7.10 -12.82 -3.18
N VAL A 4 7.47 -11.54 -3.23
CA VAL A 4 8.78 -11.07 -2.78
C VAL A 4 8.62 -10.27 -1.49
N SER A 5 9.44 -10.55 -0.49
CA SER A 5 9.52 -9.70 0.70
C SER A 5 10.51 -8.56 0.44
N THR A 6 10.09 -7.32 0.67
CA THR A 6 10.91 -6.13 0.45
C THR A 6 10.50 -5.03 1.42
N ASN A 7 11.27 -3.94 1.48
CA ASN A 7 10.88 -2.74 2.18
C ASN A 7 10.31 -1.71 1.19
N ILE A 8 9.24 -1.03 1.59
CA ILE A 8 8.69 0.11 0.88
C ILE A 8 8.83 1.36 1.75
N THR A 9 9.16 2.48 1.12
CA THR A 9 9.19 3.78 1.78
C THR A 9 7.91 4.53 1.44
N ILE A 10 7.24 5.06 2.47
CA ILE A 10 6.02 5.84 2.35
C ILE A 10 6.32 7.30 2.71
N ILE A 11 5.91 8.21 1.82
CA ILE A 11 6.10 9.65 1.95
C ILE A 11 4.83 10.39 1.53
N ASN A 12 4.27 11.26 2.36
CA ASN A 12 3.30 12.22 1.81
C ASN A 12 4.09 13.41 1.27
N THR A 13 4.13 13.64 -0.04
CA THR A 13 4.89 14.78 -0.61
C THR A 13 4.17 16.12 -0.45
N LEU A 14 2.87 16.10 -0.15
CA LEU A 14 2.07 17.30 0.10
C LEU A 14 2.22 17.80 1.54
N LYS A 15 2.70 16.94 2.44
CA LYS A 15 2.92 17.26 3.85
C LYS A 15 4.40 17.07 4.18
N ASN A 16 5.01 17.99 4.92
CA ASN A 16 6.43 17.88 5.27
C ASN A 16 6.67 16.85 6.40
N GLN A 17 6.20 15.62 6.21
CA GLN A 17 6.29 14.51 7.15
C GLN A 17 7.54 13.67 6.85
N SER A 18 8.12 13.08 7.89
CA SER A 18 9.25 12.17 7.74
C SER A 18 8.83 10.88 7.03
N PRO A 19 9.65 10.35 6.09
CA PRO A 19 9.41 9.05 5.47
C PRO A 19 9.33 7.93 6.51
N VAL A 20 8.48 6.95 6.27
CA VAL A 20 8.43 5.70 7.05
C VAL A 20 8.75 4.52 6.14
N GLU A 21 9.63 3.65 6.60
CA GLU A 21 9.97 2.40 5.93
C GLU A 21 9.15 1.26 6.53
N LEU A 22 8.49 0.49 5.67
CA LEU A 22 7.63 -0.63 6.06
C LEU A 22 8.09 -1.90 5.35
N ALA A 23 8.15 -3.01 6.08
CA ALA A 23 8.26 -4.32 5.47
C ALA A 23 6.96 -4.66 4.74
N ALA A 24 7.10 -5.12 3.50
CA ALA A 24 5.98 -5.43 2.62
C ALA A 24 6.20 -6.77 1.91
N LYS A 25 5.11 -7.51 1.73
CA LYS A 25 5.04 -8.63 0.79
C LYS A 25 4.49 -8.09 -0.53
N VAL A 26 5.30 -8.15 -1.57
CA VAL A 26 4.92 -7.74 -2.92
C VAL A 26 4.52 -8.97 -3.69
N ASP A 27 3.22 -9.10 -3.91
CA ASP A 27 2.68 -10.04 -4.88
C ASP A 27 2.73 -9.39 -6.27
N THR A 28 3.54 -9.98 -7.16
CA THR A 28 3.70 -9.52 -8.55
C THR A 28 2.43 -9.64 -9.39
N GLY A 29 1.43 -10.42 -8.95
CA GLY A 29 0.11 -10.50 -9.58
C GLY A 29 -0.87 -9.41 -9.13
N SER A 30 -0.54 -8.63 -8.09
CA SER A 30 -1.43 -7.61 -7.54
C SER A 30 -1.37 -6.30 -8.33
N ILE A 31 -2.55 -5.78 -8.70
CA ILE A 31 -2.70 -4.48 -9.39
C ILE A 31 -2.80 -3.27 -8.46
N LEU A 32 -3.02 -3.52 -7.16
CA LEU A 32 -3.21 -2.49 -6.13
C LEU A 32 -2.22 -2.70 -4.99
N LEU A 33 -1.71 -1.59 -4.45
CA LEU A 33 -0.96 -1.57 -3.20
C LEU A 33 -1.95 -1.44 -2.04
N VAL A 34 -1.89 -2.39 -1.09
CA VAL A 34 -2.67 -2.34 0.14
C VAL A 34 -1.77 -1.88 1.29
N ILE A 35 -2.17 -0.83 1.99
CA ILE A 35 -1.47 -0.33 3.17
C ILE A 35 -2.34 -0.46 4.43
N PRO A 36 -1.75 -0.57 5.63
CA PRO A 36 -2.52 -0.53 6.87
C PRO A 36 -3.28 0.79 7.02
N GLY A 37 -4.51 0.72 7.54
CA GLY A 37 -5.34 1.92 7.74
C GLY A 37 -4.77 2.91 8.76
N GLU A 38 -3.87 2.48 9.64
CA GLU A 38 -3.11 3.37 10.54
C GLU A 38 -2.13 4.24 9.76
N ILE A 39 -1.39 3.65 8.83
CA ILE A 39 -0.46 4.37 7.95
C ILE A 39 -1.22 5.37 7.08
N ALA A 40 -2.35 4.95 6.50
CA ALA A 40 -3.17 5.84 5.69
C ALA A 40 -3.66 7.08 6.48
N ARG A 41 -4.02 6.91 7.76
CA ARG A 41 -4.41 8.00 8.66
C ARG A 41 -3.24 8.87 9.08
N GLN A 42 -2.11 8.27 9.45
CA GLN A 42 -0.90 8.98 9.85
C GLN A 42 -0.38 9.91 8.75
N PHE A 43 -0.39 9.44 7.51
CA PHE A 43 0.03 10.20 6.34
C PHE A 43 -1.09 11.04 5.73
N GLU A 44 -2.29 11.02 6.32
CA GLU A 44 -3.45 11.80 5.86
C GLU A 44 -3.68 11.71 4.35
N PHE A 45 -3.63 10.49 3.80
CA PHE A 45 -3.83 10.34 2.37
C PHE A 45 -5.26 10.72 1.97
N PRO A 46 -5.44 11.48 0.88
CA PRO A 46 -6.77 11.88 0.44
C PRO A 46 -7.57 10.65 0.01
N ALA A 47 -8.76 10.51 0.56
CA ALA A 47 -9.72 9.49 0.12
C ALA A 47 -10.21 9.86 -1.29
N ILE A 48 -10.04 8.94 -2.24
CA ILE A 48 -10.48 9.11 -3.63
C ILE A 48 -11.87 8.51 -3.83
N ARG A 49 -12.06 7.27 -3.35
CA ARG A 49 -13.32 6.54 -3.49
C ARG A 49 -13.46 5.43 -2.45
N THR A 50 -14.64 4.85 -2.37
CA THR A 50 -14.90 3.64 -1.59
C THR A 50 -15.17 2.48 -2.54
N GLU A 51 -14.55 1.34 -2.29
CA GLU A 51 -14.75 0.11 -3.05
C GLU A 51 -15.27 -1.02 -2.14
N LEU A 52 -16.13 -1.87 -2.69
CA LEU A 52 -16.51 -3.13 -2.05
C LEU A 52 -15.48 -4.18 -2.46
N VAL A 53 -14.74 -4.70 -1.47
CA VAL A 53 -13.71 -5.72 -1.66
C VAL A 53 -14.22 -7.04 -1.12
N LYS A 54 -14.11 -8.08 -1.92
CA LYS A 54 -14.48 -9.44 -1.55
C LYS A 54 -13.21 -10.23 -1.20
N TYR A 55 -13.18 -10.80 -0.02
CA TYR A 55 -12.08 -11.64 0.45
C TYR A 55 -12.48 -13.10 0.34
N ALA A 56 -11.61 -13.90 -0.26
CA ALA A 56 -11.68 -15.34 -0.13
C ALA A 56 -11.09 -15.71 1.22
N ASN A 57 -11.92 -16.10 2.17
CA ASN A 57 -11.46 -16.76 3.39
C ASN A 57 -11.91 -18.24 3.34
N ASP A 58 -11.23 -19.11 4.09
CA ASP A 58 -11.36 -20.57 3.97
C ASP A 58 -12.77 -21.13 4.25
N ALA A 59 -13.72 -20.31 4.72
CA ALA A 59 -15.07 -20.74 5.06
C ALA A 59 -16.21 -19.88 4.48
N ASN A 60 -15.96 -18.63 4.11
CA ASN A 60 -16.99 -17.66 3.70
C ASN A 60 -16.44 -16.58 2.75
N GLU A 61 -17.33 -15.99 1.97
CA GLU A 61 -17.03 -14.81 1.18
C GLU A 61 -17.32 -13.55 2.01
N GLU A 62 -16.28 -12.92 2.55
CA GLU A 62 -16.45 -11.65 3.28
C GLU A 62 -16.40 -10.49 2.29
N THR A 63 -17.46 -9.66 2.27
CA THR A 63 -17.46 -8.41 1.50
C THR A 63 -17.32 -7.23 2.47
N ALA A 64 -16.27 -6.43 2.32
CA ALA A 64 -16.04 -5.25 3.14
C ALA A 64 -15.87 -3.99 2.29
N LYS A 65 -16.37 -2.87 2.80
CA LYS A 65 -16.08 -1.55 2.21
C LYS A 65 -14.66 -1.13 2.59
N ARG A 66 -13.86 -0.74 1.59
CA ARG A 66 -12.50 -0.23 1.76
C ARG A 66 -12.37 1.14 1.10
N THR A 67 -11.59 2.02 1.72
CA THR A 67 -11.27 3.33 1.17
C THR A 67 -10.05 3.23 0.28
N VAL A 68 -10.19 3.66 -0.96
CA VAL A 68 -9.07 3.85 -1.89
C VAL A 68 -8.52 5.25 -1.66
N VAL A 69 -7.22 5.33 -1.41
CA VAL A 69 -6.49 6.57 -1.15
C VAL A 69 -5.52 6.88 -2.29
N GLY A 70 -5.20 8.17 -2.49
CA GLY A 70 -4.31 8.63 -3.55
C GLY A 70 -2.87 8.16 -3.40
N ALA A 71 -2.25 7.80 -4.54
CA ALA A 71 -0.95 7.15 -4.57
C ALA A 71 0.23 8.07 -4.22
N VAL A 72 1.12 7.45 -3.48
CA VAL A 72 2.42 7.89 -3.00
C VAL A 72 3.47 7.72 -4.10
N GLN A 73 4.40 8.66 -4.25
CA GLN A 73 5.45 8.58 -5.26
C GLN A 73 6.51 7.52 -4.90
N ARG A 74 6.69 6.51 -5.76
CA ARG A 74 7.72 5.47 -5.59
C ARG A 74 9.07 6.01 -6.05
N TYR A 75 9.94 6.39 -5.11
CA TYR A 75 11.37 6.54 -5.40
C TYR A 75 12.02 5.16 -5.34
N ALA A 76 12.14 4.50 -6.49
CA ALA A 76 13.01 3.34 -6.61
C ALA A 76 14.47 3.84 -6.60
N GLN A 77 15.11 3.83 -5.43
CA GLN A 77 16.57 3.88 -5.37
C GLN A 77 17.09 2.52 -5.84
N VAL A 78 17.22 2.35 -7.16
CA VAL A 78 18.02 1.25 -7.73
C VAL A 78 19.47 1.58 -7.38
N LYS A 79 19.96 1.02 -6.27
CA LYS A 79 21.41 0.94 -6.04
C LYS A 79 21.97 -0.01 -7.10
N SER A 80 22.38 0.56 -8.23
CA SER A 80 23.23 -0.10 -9.20
C SER A 80 24.55 -0.42 -8.47
N GLN A 81 24.73 -1.68 -8.06
CA GLN A 81 26.03 -2.16 -7.64
C GLN A 81 26.89 -2.26 -8.90
N LYS A 82 27.95 -1.46 -8.92
CA LYS A 82 29.01 -1.47 -9.94
C LYS A 82 30.15 -2.34 -9.46
#